data_AF-T0RR39-F1
#
_entry.id   AF-T0RR39-F1
#
_cell.length_a   1.000
_cell.length_b   1.000
_cell.length_c   1.000
_cell.angle_alpha   90.00
_cell.angle_beta   90.00
_cell.angle_gamma   90.00
#
_symmetry.space_group_name_H-M   'P 1'
#
loop_
_entity.id
_entity.type
_entity.pdbx_description
1 polymer ?
#
loop_
_entity_poly.entity_id
_entity_poly.type
_entity_poly.pdbx_seq_one_letter_code
_entity_poly.pdbx_strand_id
1 'polypeptide(L)'
;MKSIFYLFVLILLTINTTEASECTNFTETKGNLTVRRIYYPHDDVCSIGLSLFSPVERYREFSFDNNGAMLVFVNYGIFDDELRYGAREFYFLPKLQAYPSIEWREQEGELDVLMINGHRATFDIQTSKLLRVSGAEISVDDYLHPKVLGGVEVKPLQGLIIDTGFALDSLSTQSPFKKSLLKNSADEKCEITNRDLFRYPSNGDVIFRHNNESLEVLIGKKCPQITL
;
A
#
# COMPACT_ATOMS: atom_id res chain seq x y z
N MET A 1 21.82 58.24 33.45
CA MET A 1 20.82 57.18 33.74
C MET A 1 21.11 56.01 32.81
N LYS A 2 21.39 54.83 33.38
CA LYS A 2 22.02 53.69 32.70
C LYS A 2 20.98 52.87 31.93
N SER A 3 21.35 52.56 30.68
CA SER A 3 20.66 51.67 29.73
C SER A 3 20.82 50.21 30.17
N ILE A 4 19.73 49.43 30.15
CA ILE A 4 19.74 47.98 30.37
C ILE A 4 19.27 47.33 29.07
N PHE A 5 20.22 46.69 28.38
CA PHE A 5 20.01 45.94 27.14
C PHE A 5 19.84 44.46 27.53
N TYR A 6 18.62 43.94 27.47
CA TYR A 6 18.36 42.51 27.69
C TYR A 6 18.61 41.75 26.39
N LEU A 7 19.70 40.99 26.36
CA LEU A 7 20.02 40.05 25.29
C LEU A 7 19.28 38.73 25.57
N PHE A 8 18.16 38.52 24.88
CA PHE A 8 17.42 37.26 24.89
C PHE A 8 18.15 36.26 23.97
N VAL A 9 18.98 35.39 24.56
CA VAL A 9 19.65 34.30 23.84
C VAL A 9 18.63 33.18 23.62
N LEU A 10 18.04 33.16 22.42
CA LEU A 10 17.18 32.09 21.94
C LEU A 10 18.07 30.88 21.62
N ILE A 11 18.16 29.93 22.56
CA ILE A 11 18.83 28.63 22.33
C ILE A 11 17.90 27.81 21.44
N LEU A 12 18.15 27.86 20.13
CA LEU A 12 17.61 26.90 19.17
C LEU A 12 18.26 25.54 19.46
N LEU A 13 17.61 24.74 20.31
CA LEU A 13 17.85 23.31 20.39
C LEU A 13 17.45 22.71 19.04
N THR A 14 18.42 22.55 18.15
CA THR A 14 18.30 21.64 17.01
C THR A 14 18.21 20.25 17.60
N ILE A 15 16.98 19.78 17.81
CA ILE A 15 16.72 18.37 18.04
C ILE A 15 17.23 17.69 16.77
N ASN A 16 18.39 17.04 16.87
CA ASN A 16 18.80 16.07 15.86
C ASN A 16 17.69 15.02 15.87
N THR A 17 16.76 15.13 14.93
CA THR A 17 15.86 14.05 14.58
C THR A 17 16.80 12.93 14.14
N THR A 18 17.00 11.95 15.01
CA THR A 18 17.54 10.65 14.62
C THR A 18 16.74 10.22 13.40
N GLU A 19 17.36 10.34 12.22
CA GLU A 19 16.99 9.61 11.02
C GLU A 19 16.78 8.17 11.49
N ALA A 20 15.51 7.77 11.55
CA ALA A 20 15.16 6.43 11.95
C ALA A 20 15.91 5.47 11.04
N SER A 21 16.34 4.31 11.51
CA SER A 21 16.82 3.26 10.61
C SER A 21 15.66 2.85 9.68
N GLU A 22 15.62 3.39 8.46
CA GLU A 22 14.34 3.73 7.82
C GLU A 22 13.52 2.55 7.29
N CYS A 23 14.11 1.36 7.12
CA CYS A 23 13.38 0.12 6.86
C CYS A 23 14.12 -1.12 7.41
N THR A 24 14.21 -1.24 8.74
CA THR A 24 14.83 -2.43 9.35
C THR A 24 13.91 -3.64 9.24
N ASN A 25 14.47 -4.79 8.82
CA ASN A 25 13.75 -6.06 8.76
C ASN A 25 13.27 -6.47 10.15
N PHE A 26 11.99 -6.88 10.27
CA PHE A 26 11.48 -7.51 11.48
C PHE A 26 10.32 -8.44 11.16
N THR A 27 10.00 -9.30 12.13
CA THR A 27 8.78 -10.09 12.17
C THR A 27 8.21 -10.02 13.57
N GLU A 28 6.92 -9.70 13.69
CA GLU A 28 6.18 -9.69 14.95
C GLU A 28 4.86 -10.42 14.76
N THR A 29 4.38 -11.07 15.82
CA THR A 29 3.08 -11.74 15.83
C THR A 29 2.32 -11.33 17.07
N LYS A 30 1.05 -10.90 16.90
CA LYS A 30 0.10 -10.70 18.00
C LYS A 30 -1.24 -11.31 17.60
N GLY A 31 -1.90 -11.98 18.54
CA GLY A 31 -3.10 -12.78 18.23
C GLY A 31 -2.87 -13.75 17.08
N ASN A 32 -3.64 -13.61 16.01
CA ASN A 32 -3.53 -14.44 14.81
C ASN A 32 -2.89 -13.69 13.62
N LEU A 33 -2.37 -12.48 13.84
CA LEU A 33 -1.81 -11.63 12.80
C LEU A 33 -0.28 -11.59 12.94
N THR A 34 0.40 -11.98 11.87
CA THR A 34 1.85 -11.84 11.72
C THR A 34 2.15 -10.68 10.80
N VAL A 35 3.03 -9.79 11.25
CA VAL A 35 3.53 -8.65 10.48
C VAL A 35 5.00 -8.90 10.18
N ARG A 36 5.38 -8.75 8.92
CA ARG A 36 6.77 -8.86 8.48
C ARG A 36 7.16 -7.62 7.69
N ARG A 37 8.21 -6.93 8.13
CA ARG A 37 8.87 -5.89 7.32
C ARG A 37 10.10 -6.45 6.62
N ILE A 38 10.21 -6.22 5.32
CA ILE A 38 11.33 -6.64 4.49
C ILE A 38 11.81 -5.44 3.66
N TYR A 39 13.11 -5.20 3.69
CA TYR A 39 13.80 -4.32 2.76
C TYR A 39 14.45 -5.14 1.65
N TYR A 40 14.20 -4.76 0.40
CA TYR A 40 14.79 -5.31 -0.82
C TYR A 40 15.77 -4.28 -1.40
N PRO A 41 17.08 -4.38 -1.09
CA PRO A 41 18.05 -3.34 -1.45
C PRO A 41 18.24 -3.15 -2.95
N HIS A 42 17.99 -4.19 -3.76
CA HIS A 42 18.16 -4.13 -5.20
C HIS A 42 17.18 -3.14 -5.86
N ASP A 43 15.94 -3.11 -5.36
CA ASP A 43 14.84 -2.31 -5.93
C ASP A 43 14.48 -1.11 -5.05
N ASP A 44 15.22 -0.93 -3.95
CA ASP A 44 14.93 0.04 -2.89
C ASP A 44 13.47 -0.05 -2.39
N VAL A 45 12.97 -1.27 -2.24
CA VAL A 45 11.59 -1.54 -1.80
C VAL A 45 11.57 -1.92 -0.34
N CYS A 46 10.82 -1.18 0.47
CA CYS A 46 10.44 -1.56 1.83
C CYS A 46 9.00 -2.00 1.83
N SER A 47 8.74 -3.23 2.25
CA SER A 47 7.38 -3.79 2.31
C SER A 47 7.02 -4.24 3.72
N ILE A 48 5.77 -4.01 4.11
CA ILE A 48 5.11 -4.61 5.28
C ILE A 48 4.11 -5.64 4.75
N GLY A 49 4.37 -6.92 5.00
CA GLY A 49 3.45 -8.02 4.76
C GLY A 49 2.65 -8.38 6.02
N LEU A 50 1.40 -8.78 5.82
CA LEU A 50 0.43 -9.17 6.83
C LEU A 50 -0.13 -10.54 6.47
N SER A 51 0.05 -11.51 7.36
CA SER A 51 -0.41 -12.88 7.15
C SER A 51 -1.07 -13.46 8.40
N LEU A 52 -1.91 -14.48 8.18
CA LEU A 52 -2.41 -15.30 9.27
C LEU A 52 -1.23 -16.05 9.90
N PHE A 53 -1.24 -16.13 11.24
CA PHE A 53 -0.26 -16.93 11.97
C PHE A 53 -0.54 -18.43 11.80
N SER A 54 -1.82 -18.84 11.87
CA SER A 54 -2.21 -20.23 11.69
C SER A 54 -2.53 -20.55 10.22
N PRO A 55 -2.02 -21.67 9.67
CA PRO A 55 -2.34 -22.08 8.32
C PRO A 55 -3.83 -22.42 8.21
N VAL A 56 -4.44 -21.93 7.14
CA VAL A 56 -5.78 -22.30 6.67
C VAL A 56 -5.68 -22.59 5.18
N GLU A 57 -6.55 -23.45 4.66
CA GLU A 57 -6.51 -23.85 3.25
C GLU A 57 -6.73 -22.67 2.30
N ARG A 58 -7.55 -21.69 2.73
CA ARG A 58 -7.86 -20.47 1.97
C ARG A 58 -7.61 -19.26 2.83
N TYR A 59 -6.86 -18.30 2.30
CA TYR A 59 -6.53 -17.09 3.04
C TYR A 59 -6.38 -15.89 2.12
N ARG A 60 -6.47 -14.72 2.73
CA ARG A 60 -6.13 -13.44 2.12
C ARG A 60 -5.00 -12.81 2.92
N GLU A 61 -3.97 -12.38 2.22
CA GLU A 61 -2.83 -11.64 2.76
C GLU A 61 -2.80 -10.24 2.16
N PHE A 62 -2.20 -9.33 2.91
CA PHE A 62 -2.03 -7.96 2.48
C PHE A 62 -0.56 -7.59 2.57
N SER A 63 -0.08 -6.79 1.63
CA SER A 63 1.21 -6.12 1.81
C SER A 63 1.17 -4.69 1.34
N PHE A 64 2.00 -3.86 1.96
CA PHE A 64 2.11 -2.43 1.71
C PHE A 64 3.56 -2.09 1.42
N ASP A 65 3.84 -1.24 0.44
CA ASP A 65 5.21 -0.85 0.12
C ASP A 65 5.43 0.68 0.04
N ASN A 66 6.69 1.07 -0.13
CA ASN A 66 7.09 2.46 -0.34
C ASN A 66 6.81 3.01 -1.74
N ASN A 67 6.24 2.21 -2.64
CA ASN A 67 5.65 2.69 -3.88
C ASN A 67 4.18 3.07 -3.75
N GLY A 68 3.57 2.78 -2.59
CA GLY A 68 2.16 3.05 -2.30
C GLY A 68 1.28 1.89 -2.72
N ALA A 69 1.87 0.76 -3.09
CA ALA A 69 1.14 -0.45 -3.41
C ALA A 69 0.53 -1.01 -2.13
N MET A 70 -0.75 -1.36 -2.21
CA MET A 70 -1.42 -2.33 -1.37
C MET A 70 -1.70 -3.54 -2.25
N LEU A 71 -0.96 -4.62 -2.04
CA LEU A 71 -1.21 -5.91 -2.68
C LEU A 71 -2.20 -6.69 -1.81
N VAL A 72 -3.27 -7.16 -2.45
CA VAL A 72 -4.19 -8.16 -1.92
C VAL A 72 -3.85 -9.48 -2.59
N PHE A 73 -3.25 -10.40 -1.83
CA PHE A 73 -2.98 -11.75 -2.28
C PHE A 73 -4.06 -12.68 -1.72
N VAL A 74 -4.58 -13.59 -2.55
CA VAL A 74 -5.57 -14.58 -2.12
C VAL A 74 -5.11 -15.96 -2.55
N ASN A 75 -5.07 -16.87 -1.59
CA ASN A 75 -4.95 -18.29 -1.82
C ASN A 75 -6.35 -18.93 -1.75
N TYR A 76 -6.79 -19.54 -2.84
CA TYR A 76 -8.10 -20.18 -2.95
C TYR A 76 -8.09 -21.66 -2.55
N GLY A 77 -6.94 -22.19 -2.13
CA GLY A 77 -6.76 -23.61 -1.86
C GLY A 77 -6.72 -24.43 -3.15
N ILE A 78 -7.06 -25.72 -3.03
CA ILE A 78 -7.19 -26.61 -4.18
C ILE A 78 -8.54 -26.35 -4.86
N PHE A 79 -8.50 -26.05 -6.16
CA PHE A 79 -9.68 -25.86 -7.00
C PHE A 79 -9.46 -26.58 -8.33
N ASP A 80 -10.34 -27.53 -8.68
CA ASP A 80 -10.18 -28.41 -9.84
C ASP A 80 -8.80 -29.12 -9.89
N ASP A 81 -8.40 -29.72 -8.77
CA ASP A 81 -7.12 -30.44 -8.57
C ASP A 81 -5.84 -29.58 -8.71
N GLU A 82 -5.96 -28.25 -8.85
CA GLU A 82 -4.84 -27.32 -8.92
C GLU A 82 -4.89 -26.28 -7.80
N LEU A 83 -3.72 -25.94 -7.24
CA LEU A 83 -3.61 -24.80 -6.33
C LEU A 83 -3.88 -23.52 -7.13
N ARG A 84 -4.87 -22.74 -6.70
CA ARG A 84 -5.19 -21.45 -7.32
C ARG A 84 -4.88 -20.30 -6.37
N TYR A 85 -4.22 -19.29 -6.90
CA TYR A 85 -4.08 -18.02 -6.22
C TYR A 85 -4.41 -16.86 -7.15
N GLY A 86 -4.61 -15.69 -6.57
CA GLY A 86 -4.79 -14.47 -7.32
C GLY A 86 -4.30 -13.26 -6.56
N ALA A 87 -4.06 -12.20 -7.31
CA ALA A 87 -3.56 -10.95 -6.77
C ALA A 87 -4.27 -9.75 -7.40
N ARG A 88 -4.46 -8.70 -6.59
CA ARG A 88 -4.90 -7.37 -7.02
C ARG A 88 -4.06 -6.33 -6.30
N GLU A 89 -3.56 -5.35 -7.04
CA GLU A 89 -2.76 -4.27 -6.49
C GLU A 89 -3.46 -2.92 -6.67
N PHE A 90 -3.46 -2.14 -5.60
CA PHE A 90 -3.92 -0.76 -5.55
C PHE A 90 -2.74 0.15 -5.22
N TYR A 91 -2.54 1.26 -5.94
CA TYR A 91 -1.52 2.25 -5.58
C TYR A 91 -2.21 3.50 -5.03
N PHE A 92 -1.89 3.84 -3.79
CA PHE A 92 -2.46 4.97 -3.06
C PHE A 92 -1.50 6.16 -3.09
N LEU A 93 -1.99 7.30 -3.57
CA LEU A 93 -1.19 8.47 -3.91
C LEU A 93 -1.84 9.77 -3.39
N PRO A 94 -1.07 10.85 -3.19
CA PRO A 94 0.37 11.01 -3.44
C PRO A 94 1.27 10.33 -2.39
N LYS A 95 2.56 10.16 -2.67
CA LYS A 95 3.57 9.69 -1.69
C LYS A 95 3.96 10.84 -0.76
N LEU A 96 3.64 10.75 0.53
CA LEU A 96 3.90 11.78 1.56
C LEU A 96 5.00 11.41 2.56
N GLN A 97 5.37 10.14 2.65
CA GLN A 97 6.48 9.65 3.50
C GLN A 97 7.25 8.54 2.77
N ALA A 98 8.49 8.31 3.20
CA ALA A 98 9.40 7.37 2.53
C ALA A 98 8.96 5.90 2.65
N TYR A 99 8.48 5.48 3.82
CA TYR A 99 8.20 4.07 4.10
C TYR A 99 6.87 3.89 4.84
N PRO A 100 6.15 2.78 4.63
CA PRO A 100 5.00 2.45 5.45
C PRO A 100 5.45 2.06 6.87
N SER A 101 4.61 2.30 7.87
CA SER A 101 4.89 1.94 9.26
C SER A 101 3.69 1.26 9.92
N ILE A 102 3.89 0.69 11.11
CA ILE A 102 2.83 0.01 11.86
C ILE A 102 2.67 0.59 13.26
N GLU A 103 1.46 0.46 13.79
CA GLU A 103 1.13 0.79 15.18
C GLU A 103 0.15 -0.26 15.72
N TRP A 104 0.58 -0.99 16.76
CA TRP A 104 -0.30 -1.94 17.45
C TRP A 104 -1.21 -1.19 18.44
N ARG A 105 -2.52 -1.33 18.25
CA ARG A 105 -3.58 -0.81 19.13
C ARG A 105 -4.22 -1.98 19.87
N GLU A 106 -3.44 -2.58 20.78
CA GLU A 106 -3.80 -3.84 21.45
C GLU A 106 -5.05 -3.73 22.33
N GLN A 107 -5.29 -2.57 22.94
CA GLN A 107 -6.48 -2.35 23.78
C GLN A 107 -7.76 -2.40 22.94
N GLU A 108 -7.66 -1.98 21.67
CA GLU A 108 -8.72 -2.00 20.68
C GLU A 108 -8.77 -3.32 19.89
N GLY A 109 -7.76 -4.18 20.02
CA GLY A 109 -7.62 -5.40 19.22
C GLY A 109 -7.28 -5.14 17.75
N GLU A 110 -6.66 -4.00 17.45
CA GLU A 110 -6.42 -3.52 16.08
C GLU A 110 -4.93 -3.29 15.77
N LEU A 111 -4.55 -3.44 14.50
CA LEU A 111 -3.26 -3.01 13.95
C LEU A 111 -3.52 -1.93 12.91
N ASP A 112 -2.84 -0.80 13.01
CA ASP A 112 -2.80 0.19 11.93
C ASP A 112 -1.52 0.06 11.12
N VAL A 113 -1.66 0.06 9.79
CA VAL A 113 -0.58 0.31 8.85
C VAL A 113 -0.71 1.74 8.34
N LEU A 114 0.23 2.60 8.70
CA LEU A 114 0.36 3.95 8.13
C LEU A 114 1.03 3.82 6.76
N MET A 115 0.23 4.05 5.72
CA MET A 115 0.61 3.99 4.32
C MET A 115 1.39 5.24 3.91
N ILE A 116 2.09 5.17 2.78
CA ILE A 116 2.95 6.29 2.37
C ILE A 116 2.19 7.56 2.01
N ASN A 117 0.90 7.48 1.70
CA ASN A 117 0.07 8.65 1.44
C ASN A 117 -0.56 9.25 2.72
N GLY A 118 -0.11 8.80 3.90
CA GLY A 118 -0.60 9.25 5.20
C GLY A 118 -1.92 8.60 5.63
N HIS A 119 -2.53 7.75 4.81
CA HIS A 119 -3.71 6.99 5.21
C HIS A 119 -3.35 5.79 6.10
N ARG A 120 -4.32 5.34 6.89
CA ARG A 120 -4.21 4.17 7.77
C ARG A 120 -5.11 3.06 7.29
N ALA A 121 -4.53 1.89 7.03
CA ALA A 121 -5.26 0.64 6.88
C ALA A 121 -5.32 -0.06 8.24
N THR A 122 -6.52 -0.28 8.77
CA THR A 122 -6.71 -0.90 10.08
C THR A 122 -7.13 -2.36 9.92
N PHE A 123 -6.48 -3.24 10.66
CA PHE A 123 -6.70 -4.68 10.67
C PHE A 123 -7.14 -5.16 12.05
N ASP A 124 -7.99 -6.17 12.07
CA ASP A 124 -8.33 -6.91 13.29
C ASP A 124 -7.22 -7.93 13.62
N ILE A 125 -6.69 -7.89 14.83
CA ILE A 125 -5.54 -8.71 15.26
C ILE A 125 -5.90 -10.21 15.33
N GLN A 126 -7.17 -10.56 15.58
CA GLN A 126 -7.60 -11.95 15.79
C GLN A 126 -7.99 -12.65 14.48
N THR A 127 -8.49 -11.89 13.52
CA THR A 127 -9.04 -12.41 12.25
C THR A 127 -8.18 -12.04 11.05
N SER A 128 -7.20 -11.13 11.21
CA SER A 128 -6.40 -10.56 10.13
C SER A 128 -7.23 -9.86 9.04
N LYS A 129 -8.49 -9.53 9.33
CA LYS A 129 -9.37 -8.85 8.37
C LYS A 129 -9.04 -7.37 8.29
N LEU A 130 -8.98 -6.85 7.07
CA LEU A 130 -8.93 -5.41 6.81
C LEU A 130 -10.30 -4.80 7.15
N LEU A 131 -10.33 -3.96 8.18
CA LEU A 131 -11.54 -3.34 8.70
C LEU A 131 -11.88 -2.03 7.99
N ARG A 132 -10.87 -1.19 7.75
CA ARG A 132 -11.05 0.14 7.15
C ARG A 132 -9.74 0.67 6.57
N VAL A 133 -9.86 1.58 5.62
CA VAL A 133 -8.76 2.41 5.11
C VAL A 133 -9.20 3.86 5.23
N SER A 134 -8.50 4.68 6.02
CA SER A 134 -8.84 6.10 6.11
C SER A 134 -8.73 6.76 4.72
N GLY A 135 -9.65 7.65 4.36
CA GLY A 135 -9.61 8.29 3.04
C GLY A 135 -10.10 7.40 1.89
N ALA A 136 -10.66 6.22 2.17
CA ALA A 136 -11.33 5.38 1.19
C ALA A 136 -12.55 4.65 1.79
N GLU A 137 -13.57 4.42 0.96
CA GLU A 137 -14.58 3.40 1.23
C GLU A 137 -13.99 2.05 0.82
N ILE A 138 -14.08 1.06 1.71
CA ILE A 138 -13.60 -0.30 1.44
C ILE A 138 -14.71 -1.31 1.70
N SER A 139 -14.80 -2.29 0.81
CA SER A 139 -15.63 -3.48 1.00
C SER A 139 -14.75 -4.72 0.87
N VAL A 140 -14.88 -5.64 1.82
CA VAL A 140 -14.12 -6.89 1.86
C VAL A 140 -15.10 -8.04 1.89
N ASP A 141 -15.06 -8.88 0.86
CA ASP A 141 -15.84 -10.12 0.80
C ASP A 141 -15.17 -11.18 1.67
N ASP A 142 -15.97 -11.78 2.55
CA ASP A 142 -15.55 -12.89 3.41
C ASP A 142 -15.41 -14.19 2.62
N TYR A 143 -16.10 -14.32 1.49
CA TYR A 143 -16.07 -15.50 0.65
C TYR A 143 -14.88 -15.46 -0.33
N LEU A 144 -13.93 -16.37 -0.14
CA LEU A 144 -12.77 -16.51 -1.03
C LEU A 144 -13.11 -17.44 -2.19
N HIS A 145 -13.34 -16.86 -3.37
CA HIS A 145 -13.59 -17.57 -4.61
C HIS A 145 -12.95 -16.84 -5.81
N PRO A 146 -12.42 -17.55 -6.84
CA PRO A 146 -11.78 -16.91 -7.98
C PRO A 146 -12.65 -15.85 -8.71
N LYS A 147 -13.97 -16.04 -8.68
CA LYS A 147 -14.95 -15.09 -9.27
C LYS A 147 -15.09 -13.76 -8.53
N VAL A 148 -14.64 -13.65 -7.27
CA VAL A 148 -14.76 -12.39 -6.50
C VAL A 148 -13.55 -11.46 -6.66
N LEU A 149 -12.62 -11.75 -7.58
CA LEU A 149 -11.53 -10.85 -8.00
C LEU A 149 -10.69 -10.31 -6.82
N GLY A 150 -10.36 -11.19 -5.87
CA GLY A 150 -9.66 -10.85 -4.63
C GLY A 150 -10.58 -10.44 -3.48
N GLY A 151 -11.84 -10.11 -3.76
CA GLY A 151 -12.87 -9.79 -2.78
C GLY A 151 -12.57 -8.51 -1.99
N VAL A 152 -11.87 -7.55 -2.60
CA VAL A 152 -11.58 -6.25 -2.00
C VAL A 152 -11.92 -5.19 -3.03
N GLU A 153 -12.83 -4.29 -2.68
CA GLU A 153 -13.16 -3.11 -3.48
C GLU A 153 -12.79 -1.85 -2.72
N VAL A 154 -12.11 -0.94 -3.42
CA VAL A 154 -11.66 0.33 -2.85
C VAL A 154 -12.15 1.50 -3.71
N LYS A 155 -12.81 2.45 -3.06
CA LYS A 155 -13.25 3.71 -3.65
C LYS A 155 -12.61 4.87 -2.88
N PRO A 156 -11.79 5.70 -3.54
CA PRO A 156 -11.12 6.81 -2.87
C PRO A 156 -12.15 7.86 -2.41
N LEU A 157 -11.98 8.34 -1.18
CA LEU A 157 -12.62 9.53 -0.65
C LEU A 157 -11.65 10.72 -0.61
N GLN A 158 -10.34 10.43 -0.65
CA GLN A 158 -9.25 11.40 -0.71
C GLN A 158 -8.14 10.84 -1.61
N GLY A 159 -7.40 11.76 -2.25
CA GLY A 159 -6.29 11.43 -3.13
C GLY A 159 -6.69 10.61 -4.37
N LEU A 160 -5.71 9.89 -4.90
CA LEU A 160 -5.80 9.09 -6.11
C LEU A 160 -5.52 7.62 -5.80
N ILE A 161 -6.31 6.72 -6.38
CA ILE A 161 -6.05 5.29 -6.39
C ILE A 161 -5.84 4.80 -7.82
N ILE A 162 -4.77 4.06 -8.05
CA ILE A 162 -4.56 3.28 -9.27
C ILE A 162 -4.90 1.82 -8.96
N ASP A 163 -5.95 1.31 -9.57
CA ASP A 163 -6.38 -0.09 -9.48
C ASP A 163 -5.88 -0.86 -10.70
N THR A 164 -4.89 -1.72 -10.50
CA THR A 164 -4.28 -2.51 -11.58
C THR A 164 -5.13 -3.72 -12.00
N GLY A 165 -6.26 -3.92 -11.30
CA GLY A 165 -7.18 -5.04 -11.48
C GLY A 165 -6.66 -6.34 -10.89
N PHE A 166 -7.47 -7.39 -11.02
CA PHE A 166 -7.16 -8.73 -10.52
C PHE A 166 -6.53 -9.61 -11.59
N ALA A 167 -5.65 -10.53 -11.20
CA ALA A 167 -5.12 -11.60 -12.04
C ALA A 167 -5.05 -12.92 -11.25
N LEU A 168 -5.32 -14.03 -11.95
CA LEU A 168 -5.06 -15.38 -11.43
C LEU A 168 -3.64 -15.79 -11.76
N ASP A 169 -3.05 -16.56 -10.85
CA ASP A 169 -1.75 -17.20 -10.98
C ASP A 169 -0.58 -16.22 -11.29
N SER A 170 -0.79 -14.91 -11.11
CA SER A 170 0.18 -13.84 -11.41
C SER A 170 -0.23 -12.51 -10.77
N LEU A 171 0.67 -11.52 -10.79
CA LEU A 171 0.33 -10.13 -10.48
C LEU A 171 -0.26 -9.46 -11.72
N SER A 172 -1.30 -8.64 -11.55
CA SER A 172 -1.90 -7.87 -12.65
C SER A 172 -0.91 -6.92 -13.33
N THR A 173 0.05 -6.40 -12.57
CA THR A 173 1.11 -5.50 -13.03
C THR A 173 2.12 -6.18 -13.96
N GLN A 174 2.25 -7.50 -13.92
CA GLN A 174 3.15 -8.26 -14.82
C GLN A 174 2.73 -8.21 -16.30
N SER A 175 1.47 -7.84 -16.60
CA SER A 175 1.02 -7.66 -17.98
C SER A 175 1.20 -6.20 -18.42
N PRO A 176 2.22 -5.87 -19.25
CA PRO A 176 2.50 -4.48 -19.63
C PRO A 176 1.41 -3.82 -20.48
N PHE A 177 0.58 -4.63 -21.14
CA PHE A 177 -0.49 -4.13 -22.01
C PHE A 177 -1.86 -4.12 -21.33
N LYS A 178 -1.97 -4.66 -20.11
CA LYS A 178 -3.18 -4.54 -19.31
C LYS A 178 -3.38 -3.07 -18.92
N LYS A 179 -4.64 -2.68 -18.76
CA LYS A 179 -5.01 -1.34 -18.31
C LYS A 179 -5.18 -1.33 -16.79
N SER A 180 -4.68 -0.28 -16.17
CA SER A 180 -4.96 0.15 -14.80
C SER A 180 -6.02 1.25 -14.81
N LEU A 181 -6.89 1.25 -13.80
CA LEU A 181 -7.94 2.23 -13.62
C LEU A 181 -7.54 3.25 -12.54
N LEU A 182 -7.41 4.50 -12.93
CA LEU A 182 -7.25 5.64 -12.03
C LEU A 182 -8.63 6.08 -11.55
N LYS A 183 -8.76 6.29 -10.24
CA LYS A 183 -9.96 6.79 -9.56
C LYS A 183 -9.58 7.89 -8.59
N ASN A 184 -10.27 9.02 -8.61
CA ASN A 184 -10.13 10.06 -7.58
C ASN A 184 -11.40 10.18 -6.73
N SER A 185 -11.36 11.07 -5.73
CA SER A 185 -12.48 11.31 -4.81
C SER A 185 -13.73 11.92 -5.46
N ALA A 186 -13.62 12.48 -6.67
CA ALA A 186 -14.73 12.98 -7.46
C ALA A 186 -15.42 11.88 -8.30
N ASP A 187 -15.04 10.61 -8.12
CA ASP A 187 -15.45 9.46 -8.95
C ASP A 187 -15.08 9.59 -10.44
N GLU A 188 -14.16 10.50 -10.77
CA GLU A 188 -13.60 10.59 -12.11
C GLU A 188 -12.70 9.37 -12.35
N LYS A 189 -12.77 8.85 -13.58
CA LYS A 189 -12.12 7.60 -13.98
C LYS A 189 -11.27 7.81 -15.22
N CYS A 190 -10.14 7.12 -15.26
CA CYS A 190 -9.28 7.08 -16.43
C CYS A 190 -8.55 5.75 -16.53
N GLU A 191 -8.36 5.23 -17.74
CA GLU A 191 -7.56 4.03 -17.96
C GLU A 191 -6.18 4.40 -18.50
N ILE A 192 -5.13 3.86 -17.88
CA ILE A 192 -3.74 3.98 -18.34
C ILE A 192 -3.16 2.57 -18.49
N THR A 193 -2.28 2.35 -19.49
CA THR A 193 -1.63 1.04 -19.65
C THR A 193 -0.58 0.79 -18.56
N ASN A 194 -0.38 -0.45 -18.15
CA ASN A 194 0.65 -0.77 -17.17
C ASN A 194 2.06 -0.38 -17.65
N ARG A 195 2.35 -0.47 -18.96
CA ARG A 195 3.57 0.06 -19.57
C ARG A 195 3.76 1.57 -19.38
N ASP A 196 2.69 2.32 -19.21
CA ASP A 196 2.75 3.75 -18.91
C ASP A 196 3.05 4.02 -17.42
N LEU A 197 2.91 3.04 -16.52
CA LEU A 197 3.09 3.19 -15.07
C LEU A 197 4.32 2.46 -14.52
N PHE A 198 4.71 1.36 -15.17
CA PHE A 198 5.71 0.43 -14.68
C PHE A 198 6.86 0.26 -15.67
N ARG A 199 8.03 -0.10 -15.14
CA ARG A 199 9.20 -0.59 -15.88
C ARG A 199 9.28 -2.11 -15.72
N TYR A 200 9.71 -2.79 -16.78
CA TYR A 200 9.85 -4.24 -16.87
C TYR A 200 11.30 -4.58 -17.22
N PRO A 201 12.22 -4.67 -16.25
CA PRO A 201 13.60 -5.07 -16.51
C PRO A 201 13.66 -6.56 -16.94
N SER A 202 14.81 -6.97 -17.49
CA SER A 202 15.00 -8.33 -18.02
C SER A 202 15.02 -9.42 -16.94
N ASN A 203 15.12 -9.06 -15.66
CA ASN A 203 15.10 -9.99 -14.53
C ASN A 203 13.68 -10.44 -14.14
N GLY A 204 12.64 -9.88 -14.76
CA GLY A 204 11.24 -10.23 -14.51
C GLY A 204 10.53 -9.35 -13.47
N ASP A 205 11.23 -8.39 -12.86
CA ASP A 205 10.63 -7.48 -11.88
C ASP A 205 9.66 -6.50 -12.54
N VAL A 206 8.75 -5.95 -11.72
CA VAL A 206 7.85 -4.88 -12.12
C VAL A 206 8.04 -3.71 -11.17
N ILE A 207 8.53 -2.59 -11.69
CA ILE A 207 8.95 -1.45 -10.88
C ILE A 207 8.06 -0.26 -11.21
N PHE A 208 7.35 0.28 -10.22
CA PHE A 208 6.60 1.53 -10.38
C PHE A 208 7.59 2.67 -10.66
N ARG A 209 7.47 3.32 -11.82
CA ARG A 209 8.54 4.19 -12.34
C ARG A 209 8.37 5.68 -11.99
N HIS A 210 7.33 6.03 -11.23
CA HIS A 210 6.96 7.42 -11.01
C HIS A 210 7.09 7.86 -9.55
N ASN A 211 7.67 9.05 -9.37
CA ASN A 211 7.45 9.88 -8.18
C ASN A 211 6.20 10.77 -8.39
N ASN A 212 5.81 11.57 -7.39
CA ASN A 212 4.62 12.42 -7.48
C ASN A 212 4.65 13.35 -8.70
N GLU A 213 5.76 14.06 -8.92
CA GLU A 213 5.89 15.04 -10.02
C GLU A 213 5.77 14.39 -11.40
N SER A 214 6.54 13.33 -11.67
CA SER A 214 6.50 12.63 -12.96
C SER A 214 5.15 11.91 -13.19
N LEU A 215 4.48 11.49 -12.12
CA LEU A 215 3.16 10.91 -12.20
C LEU A 215 2.10 11.97 -12.54
N GLU A 216 2.17 13.14 -11.90
CA GLU A 216 1.29 14.27 -12.19
C GLU A 216 1.40 14.70 -13.66
N VAL A 217 2.61 14.76 -14.21
CA VAL A 217 2.83 15.03 -15.65
C VAL A 217 2.19 13.95 -16.54
N LEU A 218 2.32 12.67 -16.17
CA LEU A 218 1.69 11.57 -16.92
C LEU A 218 0.16 11.70 -16.89
N ILE A 219 -0.40 11.93 -15.69
CA ILE A 219 -1.84 12.06 -15.46
C ILE A 219 -2.38 13.26 -16.23
N GLY A 220 -1.77 14.44 -16.12
CA GLY A 220 -2.21 15.63 -16.85
C GLY A 220 -2.22 15.43 -18.38
N LYS A 221 -1.32 14.58 -18.90
CA LYS A 221 -1.26 14.25 -20.33
C LYS A 221 -2.30 13.19 -20.75
N LYS A 222 -2.49 12.14 -19.96
CA LYS A 222 -3.30 10.96 -20.34
C LYS A 222 -4.73 11.01 -19.81
N CYS A 223 -4.94 11.71 -18.72
CA CYS A 223 -6.13 11.75 -17.89
C CYS A 223 -6.37 13.19 -17.37
N PRO A 224 -6.56 14.18 -18.26
CA PRO A 224 -6.63 15.59 -17.87
C PRO A 224 -7.79 15.92 -16.92
N GLN A 225 -8.79 15.04 -16.80
CA GLN A 225 -9.86 15.14 -15.81
C GLN A 225 -9.42 14.74 -14.40
N ILE A 226 -8.38 13.91 -14.24
CA ILE A 226 -7.93 13.44 -12.93
C ILE A 226 -6.92 14.44 -12.37
N THR A 227 -7.15 14.89 -11.13
CA THR A 227 -6.18 15.65 -10.33
C THR A 227 -5.61 14.75 -9.22
N LEU A 228 -4.32 14.90 -8.91
CA LEU A 228 -3.63 14.18 -7.84
C LEU A 228 -3.91 14.78 -6.47
#